data_AF-A0A6M3LM60-F1
#
_entry.id   AF-A0A6M3LM60-F1
#
_cell.length_a   1.000
_cell.length_b   1.000
_cell.length_c   1.000
_cell.angle_alpha   90.00
_cell.angle_beta   90.00
_cell.angle_gamma   90.00
#
_symmetry.space_group_name_H-M   'P 1'
#
loop_
_entity.id
_entity.type
_entity.pdbx_description
1 polymer ?
#
loop_
_entity_poly.entity_id
_entity_poly.type
_entity_poly.pdbx_seq_one_letter_code
_entity_poly.pdbx_strand_id
1 'polypeptide(L)'
;MKKVILILLVLLISGCSLCRYKAVNDAESYQSRGYQVQITTYKQGWDGLIWGMGIWTHHAQARVFEDGWQWVGEFGGLHDSSTFSIAGDVVNWKLEVYKAALREKYGADIFD
;
A
#
# COMPACT_ATOMS: atom_id res chain seq x y z
N MET A 1 21.84 15.37 -16.41
CA MET A 1 22.06 14.05 -15.75
C MET A 1 21.82 14.08 -14.24
N LYS A 2 22.59 14.83 -13.43
CA LYS A 2 22.39 14.88 -11.95
C LYS A 2 20.95 15.25 -11.51
N LYS A 3 20.29 16.21 -12.18
CA LYS A 3 18.92 16.62 -11.88
C LYS A 3 17.86 15.55 -12.21
N VAL A 4 18.06 14.78 -13.28
CA VAL A 4 17.13 13.71 -13.70
C VAL A 4 17.18 12.53 -12.72
N ILE A 5 18.38 12.17 -12.25
CA ILE A 5 18.57 11.13 -11.23
C ILE A 5 17.91 11.54 -9.91
N LEU A 6 18.02 12.82 -9.52
CA LEU A 6 17.37 13.34 -8.31
C LEU A 6 15.84 13.30 -8.41
N ILE A 7 15.26 13.72 -9.55
CA ILE A 7 13.82 13.69 -9.78
C ILE A 7 13.30 12.24 -9.78
N LEU A 8 14.00 11.32 -10.42
CA LEU A 8 13.68 9.89 -10.37
C LEU A 8 13.68 9.40 -8.93
N LEU A 9 14.75 9.62 -8.16
CA LEU A 9 14.85 9.22 -6.74
C LEU A 9 13.71 9.75 -5.87
N VAL A 10 13.31 11.01 -6.05
CA VAL A 10 12.17 11.61 -5.34
C VAL A 10 10.86 10.89 -5.71
N LEU A 11 10.66 10.56 -6.99
CA LEU A 11 9.50 9.81 -7.47
C LEU A 11 9.47 8.33 -6.97
N LEU A 12 10.64 7.69 -6.78
CA LEU A 12 10.70 6.30 -6.28
C LEU A 12 10.31 6.22 -4.80
N ILE A 13 10.79 7.18 -4.00
CA ILE A 13 10.48 7.27 -2.58
C ILE A 13 9.00 7.64 -2.41
N SER A 14 8.47 8.53 -3.26
CA SER A 14 7.07 8.94 -3.18
C SER A 14 6.10 7.85 -3.58
N GLY A 15 6.36 7.05 -4.62
CA GLY A 15 5.44 6.00 -5.08
C GLY A 15 5.21 4.92 -4.02
N CYS A 16 6.29 4.36 -3.46
CA CYS A 16 6.18 3.35 -2.40
C CYS A 16 5.59 3.93 -1.11
N SER A 17 5.85 5.20 -0.79
CA SER A 17 5.30 5.86 0.40
C SER A 17 3.82 6.19 0.23
N LEU A 18 3.41 6.59 -0.98
CA LEU A 18 2.03 6.87 -1.33
C LEU A 18 1.14 5.63 -1.20
N CYS A 19 1.58 4.48 -1.71
CA CYS A 19 0.80 3.24 -1.59
C CYS A 19 0.60 2.85 -0.11
N ARG A 20 1.62 3.02 0.73
CA ARG A 20 1.56 2.75 2.17
C ARG A 20 0.62 3.70 2.89
N TYR A 21 0.73 4.99 2.60
CA TYR A 21 -0.14 6.02 3.15
C TYR A 21 -1.60 5.77 2.74
N LYS A 22 -1.84 5.54 1.45
CA LYS A 22 -3.17 5.23 0.92
C LYS A 22 -3.75 3.98 1.56
N ALA A 23 -2.97 2.90 1.70
CA ALA A 23 -3.43 1.70 2.37
C ALA A 23 -3.86 1.98 3.82
N VAL A 24 -3.11 2.78 4.57
CA VAL A 24 -3.50 3.20 5.93
C VAL A 24 -4.80 4.01 5.90
N ASN A 25 -4.88 5.05 5.08
CA ASN A 25 -6.04 5.92 4.98
C ASN A 25 -7.31 5.16 4.55
N ASP A 26 -7.19 4.26 3.58
CA ASP A 26 -8.29 3.41 3.13
C ASP A 26 -8.76 2.48 4.28
N ALA A 27 -7.83 1.86 5.00
CA ALA A 27 -8.16 1.01 6.14
C ALA A 27 -8.82 1.79 7.29
N GLU A 28 -8.34 2.98 7.62
CA GLU A 28 -8.98 3.85 8.64
C GLU A 28 -10.39 4.28 8.22
N SER A 29 -10.58 4.63 6.95
CA SER A 29 -11.88 4.99 6.39
C SER A 29 -12.89 3.83 6.49
N TYR A 30 -12.48 2.59 6.21
CA TYR A 30 -13.36 1.43 6.39
C TYR A 30 -13.54 1.05 7.87
N GLN A 31 -12.50 1.15 8.69
CA GLN A 31 -12.60 0.86 10.13
C GLN A 31 -13.56 1.83 10.84
N SER A 32 -13.54 3.12 10.49
CA SER A 32 -14.47 4.11 11.04
C SER A 32 -15.94 3.85 10.69
N ARG A 33 -16.20 3.05 9.65
CA ARG A 33 -17.52 2.57 9.25
C ARG A 33 -17.91 1.24 9.90
N GLY A 34 -17.08 0.69 10.79
CA GLY A 34 -17.36 -0.53 11.55
C GLY A 34 -16.82 -1.82 10.92
N TYR A 35 -16.08 -1.74 9.83
CA TYR A 35 -15.51 -2.93 9.19
C TYR A 35 -14.24 -3.43 9.90
N GLN A 36 -14.02 -4.74 9.88
CA GLN A 36 -12.72 -5.30 10.21
C GLN A 36 -11.76 -5.08 9.03
N VAL A 37 -10.58 -4.55 9.32
CA VAL A 37 -9.59 -4.15 8.31
C VAL A 37 -8.21 -4.74 8.59
N GLN A 38 -7.40 -4.89 7.55
CA GLN A 38 -5.98 -5.19 7.64
C GLN A 38 -5.21 -4.53 6.50
N ILE A 39 -3.89 -4.42 6.64
CA ILE A 39 -3.01 -4.01 5.55
C ILE A 39 -2.29 -5.24 5.02
N THR A 40 -2.33 -5.46 3.71
CA THR A 40 -1.59 -6.54 3.06
C THR A 40 -0.43 -5.96 2.27
N THR A 41 0.78 -6.39 2.59
CA THR A 41 2.00 -6.06 1.84
C THR A 41 2.44 -7.25 1.00
N TYR A 42 2.84 -6.99 -0.25
CA TYR A 42 3.21 -8.05 -1.18
C TYR A 42 4.19 -7.56 -2.24
N LYS A 43 4.92 -8.50 -2.85
CA LYS A 43 5.77 -8.20 -4.01
C LYS A 43 4.91 -8.11 -5.26
N GLN A 44 5.11 -7.06 -6.05
CA GLN A 44 4.37 -6.87 -7.29
C GLN A 44 4.80 -7.88 -8.37
N GLY A 45 3.83 -8.39 -9.12
CA GLY A 45 4.05 -9.16 -10.33
C GLY A 45 4.30 -8.29 -11.55
N TRP A 46 4.19 -8.89 -12.73
CA TRP A 46 4.65 -8.28 -13.99
C TRP A 46 3.93 -6.98 -14.34
N ASP A 47 2.63 -6.89 -14.08
CA ASP A 47 1.82 -5.69 -14.31
C ASP A 47 2.28 -4.50 -13.44
N GLY A 48 2.51 -4.72 -12.15
CA GLY A 48 3.03 -3.70 -11.25
C GLY A 48 4.46 -3.28 -11.60
N LEU A 49 5.30 -4.23 -12.02
CA LEU A 49 6.64 -3.92 -12.53
C LEU A 49 6.60 -3.07 -13.79
N ILE A 50 5.71 -3.37 -14.75
CA ILE A 50 5.56 -2.55 -15.97
C ILE A 50 5.07 -1.16 -15.61
N TRP A 51 4.05 -1.06 -14.75
CA TRP A 51 3.46 0.22 -14.36
C TRP A 51 4.45 1.10 -13.59
N GLY A 52 5.23 0.49 -12.70
CA GLY A 52 6.30 1.14 -11.96
C GLY A 52 7.62 1.25 -12.72
N MET A 53 7.68 0.92 -14.02
CA MET A 53 8.92 0.88 -14.82
C MET A 53 10.09 0.14 -14.14
N GLY A 54 9.78 -0.96 -13.45
CA GLY A 54 10.71 -1.82 -12.71
C GLY A 54 11.15 -1.28 -11.34
N ILE A 55 10.71 -0.08 -10.97
CA ILE A 55 11.08 0.57 -9.71
C ILE A 55 10.23 0.02 -8.56
N TRP A 56 8.94 -0.18 -8.81
CA TRP A 56 8.00 -0.62 -7.79
C TRP A 56 8.00 -2.13 -7.71
N THR A 57 8.64 -2.62 -6.66
CA THR A 57 8.79 -4.06 -6.43
C THR A 57 7.88 -4.56 -5.33
N HIS A 58 7.41 -3.68 -4.46
CA HIS A 58 6.59 -4.00 -3.29
C HIS A 58 5.42 -3.03 -3.20
N HIS A 59 4.27 -3.56 -2.80
CA HIS A 59 3.03 -2.80 -2.63
C HIS A 59 2.43 -3.04 -1.24
N ALA A 60 1.60 -2.10 -0.81
CA ALA A 60 0.77 -2.20 0.37
C ALA A 60 -0.65 -1.81 -0.03
N GLN A 61 -1.64 -2.60 0.37
CA GLN A 61 -3.04 -2.35 0.04
C GLN A 61 -3.93 -2.74 1.23
N ALA A 62 -4.98 -1.96 1.47
CA ALA A 62 -5.96 -2.29 2.51
C ALA A 62 -6.81 -3.48 2.07
N ARG A 63 -7.16 -4.32 3.05
CA ARG A 63 -8.19 -5.35 2.92
C ARG A 63 -9.25 -5.16 3.98
N VAL A 64 -10.48 -5.47 3.61
CA VAL A 64 -11.68 -5.28 4.44
C VAL A 64 -12.40 -6.62 4.50
N PHE A 65 -12.94 -6.95 5.68
CA PHE A 65 -13.77 -8.12 5.87
C PHE A 65 -15.24 -7.71 5.88
N GLU A 66 -15.96 -8.10 4.83
CA GLU A 66 -17.43 -7.95 4.72
C GLU A 66 -18.07 -9.35 4.69
N ASP A 67 -18.07 -10.03 3.55
CA ASP A 67 -18.45 -11.46 3.39
C ASP A 67 -17.23 -12.35 3.10
N GLY A 68 -16.05 -11.88 3.49
CA GLY A 68 -14.76 -12.40 3.12
C GLY A 68 -13.74 -11.27 3.01
N TRP A 69 -12.46 -11.62 2.88
CA TRP A 69 -11.41 -10.61 2.75
C TRP A 69 -11.32 -10.06 1.33
N GLN A 70 -11.78 -8.83 1.14
CA GLN A 70 -11.72 -8.11 -0.12
C GLN A 70 -10.65 -7.02 -0.10
N TRP A 71 -10.18 -6.63 -1.27
CA TRP A 71 -9.16 -5.61 -1.49
C TRP A 71 -9.81 -4.25 -1.74
N VAL A 72 -9.26 -3.19 -1.15
CA VAL A 72 -9.73 -1.83 -1.43
C VAL A 72 -9.10 -1.33 -2.72
N GLY A 73 -9.91 -1.03 -3.73
CA GLY A 73 -9.45 -0.60 -5.05
C GLY A 73 -8.74 0.76 -5.05
N GLU A 74 -7.99 1.04 -6.12
CA GLU A 74 -7.23 2.29 -6.27
C GLU A 74 -8.13 3.55 -6.19
N PHE A 75 -9.37 3.45 -6.64
CA PHE A 75 -10.36 4.54 -6.64
C PHE A 75 -11.45 4.38 -5.57
N GLY A 76 -11.21 3.54 -4.56
CA GLY A 76 -12.23 3.13 -3.59
C GLY A 76 -13.12 2.01 -4.12
N GLY A 77 -13.85 1.35 -3.22
CA GLY A 77 -14.62 0.14 -3.53
C GLY A 77 -13.89 -1.15 -3.13
N LEU A 78 -14.65 -2.23 -3.02
CA LEU A 78 -14.16 -3.56 -2.63
C LEU A 78 -14.07 -4.47 -3.85
N HIS A 79 -12.98 -5.23 -3.94
CA HIS A 79 -12.71 -6.13 -5.05
C HIS A 79 -12.19 -7.48 -4.54
N ASP A 80 -12.41 -8.54 -5.30
CA ASP A 80 -11.96 -9.89 -4.92
C ASP A 80 -10.46 -10.11 -5.15
N SER A 81 -9.79 -9.21 -5.90
CA SER A 81 -8.37 -9.26 -6.20
C SER A 81 -7.66 -7.94 -5.91
N SER A 82 -6.35 -8.02 -5.66
CA SER A 82 -5.47 -6.86 -5.51
C SER A 82 -5.42 -6.02 -6.78
N THR A 83 -4.98 -4.75 -6.66
CA THR A 83 -4.85 -3.84 -7.81
C THR A 83 -3.81 -4.32 -8.81
N PHE A 84 -2.73 -4.93 -8.31
CA PHE A 84 -1.66 -5.51 -9.12
C PHE A 84 -1.53 -7.00 -8.83
N SER A 85 -1.06 -7.77 -9.81
CA SER A 85 -0.72 -9.17 -9.61
C SER A 85 0.31 -9.34 -8.48
N ILE A 86 0.17 -10.42 -7.73
CA ILE A 86 1.05 -10.76 -6.59
C ILE A 86 2.11 -11.74 -7.08
N ALA A 87 3.38 -11.44 -6.79
CA ALA A 87 4.50 -12.33 -7.05
C ALA A 87 5.04 -12.92 -5.74
N GLY A 88 4.54 -14.09 -5.34
CA GLY A 88 4.97 -14.80 -4.14
C GLY A 88 4.03 -14.55 -2.95
N ASP A 89 4.59 -14.56 -1.75
CA ASP A 89 3.79 -14.50 -0.52
C ASP A 89 3.31 -13.09 -0.18
N VAL A 90 2.23 -13.06 0.59
CA VAL A 90 1.68 -11.83 1.18
C VAL A 90 1.88 -11.82 2.69
N VAL A 91 2.04 -10.63 3.26
CA VAL A 91 2.09 -10.44 4.72
C VAL A 91 0.93 -9.55 5.12
N ASN A 92 0.12 -10.02 6.07
CA ASN A 92 -1.03 -9.30 6.60
C ASN A 92 -0.68 -8.66 7.93
N TRP A 93 -1.02 -7.39 8.07
CA TRP A 93 -0.73 -6.57 9.24
C TRP A 93 -2.03 -6.04 9.85
N LYS A 94 -2.10 -6.02 11.18
CA LYS A 94 -3.08 -5.18 11.87
C LYS A 94 -2.76 -3.72 11.55
N LEU A 95 -3.79 -2.91 11.31
CA LEU A 95 -3.66 -1.49 10.96
C LEU A 95 -2.71 -0.73 11.91
N GLU A 96 -2.97 -0.82 13.22
CA GLU A 96 -2.16 -0.11 14.23
C GLU A 96 -0.69 -0.55 14.26
N VAL A 97 -0.42 -1.84 14.05
CA VAL A 97 0.95 -2.38 14.02
C VAL A 97 1.67 -1.86 12.78
N TYR A 98 0.99 -1.81 11.63
CA TYR A 98 1.56 -1.29 10.40
C TYR A 98 1.86 0.21 10.51
N LYS A 99 0.93 1.00 11.06
CA LYS A 99 1.14 2.43 11.32
C LYS A 99 2.33 2.68 12.25
N ALA A 100 2.46 1.90 13.33
CA ALA A 100 3.59 2.00 14.24
C ALA A 100 4.92 1.72 13.52
N ALA A 101 4.98 0.66 12.70
CA ALA A 101 6.17 0.33 11.92
C ALA A 101 6.55 1.43 10.90
N LEU A 102 5.56 2.10 10.30
CA LEU A 102 5.81 3.22 9.40
C LEU A 102 6.32 4.45 10.16
N ARG A 103 5.76 4.76 11.32
CA ARG A 103 6.25 5.86 12.18
C ARG A 103 7.68 5.64 12.64
N GLU A 104 8.02 4.42 13.07
CA GLU A 104 9.39 4.07 13.47
C GLU A 104 10.37 4.26 12.31
N LYS A 105 9.97 3.87 11.09
CA LYS A 105 10.84 3.93 9.91
C LYS A 105 10.99 5.33 9.33
N TYR A 106 9.95 6.14 9.37
CA TYR A 106 9.87 7.38 8.59
C TYR A 106 9.69 8.65 9.43
N GLY A 107 9.41 8.54 10.73
CA GLY A 107 9.08 9.68 11.59
C GLY A 107 7.62 9.66 12.06
N ALA A 108 7.35 10.27 13.21
CA ALA A 108 6.02 10.27 13.82
C ALA A 108 4.97 11.03 13.00
N ASP A 109 5.43 11.99 12.19
CA ASP A 109 4.67 12.96 11.38
C ASP A 109 4.29 12.45 9.98
N ILE A 110 4.61 11.20 9.63
CA ILE A 110 4.28 10.64 8.29
C ILE A 110 2.77 10.61 7.97
N PHE A 111 1.90 10.79 8.97
CA PHE A 111 0.45 10.83 8.82
C PHE A 111 -0.20 12.14 9.30
N ASP A 112 0.60 13.14 9.69
CA ASP A 112 0.13 14.45 10.15
C ASP A 112 0.13 15.48 9.00
#